data_AF-A0A0B2V2J3-F1
#
_entry.id   AF-A0A0B2V2J3-F1
#
_cell.length_a   1.000
_cell.length_b   1.000
_cell.length_c   1.000
_cell.angle_alpha   90.00
_cell.angle_beta   90.00
_cell.angle_gamma   90.00
#
_symmetry.space_group_name_H-M   'P 1'
#
loop_
_entity.id
_entity.type
_entity.pdbx_description
1 polymer ?
#
loop_
_entity_poly.entity_id
_entity_poly.type
_entity_poly.pdbx_seq_one_letter_code
_entity_poly.pdbx_strand_id
1 'polypeptide(L)'
;MTANHLFNQMQSDVLGKKIICSKLAETTGWGAAVAAAIGNRLMSLEEFSKHQVSEPTIYSPRSTEAERKKEMKRWKEAVKRARNWAV
;
A
#
# COMPACT_ATOMS: atom_id res chain seq x y z
N MET A 1 4.78 2.10 -8.15
CA MET A 1 4.78 0.83 -7.37
C MET A 1 3.46 0.09 -7.46
N THR A 2 2.31 0.77 -7.28
CA THR A 2 0.96 0.19 -7.32
C THR A 2 0.57 -0.46 -8.65
N ALA A 3 1.24 -0.12 -9.76
CA ALA A 3 1.06 -0.79 -11.06
C ALA A 3 1.70 -2.19 -11.14
N ASN A 4 2.66 -2.53 -10.28
CA ASN A 4 3.33 -3.84 -10.33
C ASN A 4 2.51 -4.89 -9.57
N HIS A 5 1.82 -5.74 -10.33
CA HIS A 5 0.96 -6.79 -9.78
C HIS A 5 1.69 -7.80 -8.90
N LEU A 6 2.90 -8.23 -9.31
CA LEU A 6 3.70 -9.19 -8.54
C LEU A 6 4.10 -8.60 -7.19
N PHE A 7 4.61 -7.37 -7.19
CA PHE A 7 4.98 -6.66 -5.96
C PHE A 7 3.80 -6.56 -5.00
N ASN A 8 2.63 -6.10 -5.47
CA ASN A 8 1.46 -5.94 -4.60
C ASN A 8 0.94 -7.28 -4.06
N GLN A 9 0.97 -8.34 -4.88
CA GLN A 9 0.60 -9.69 -4.43
C GLN A 9 1.57 -10.18 -3.36
N MET A 10 2.89 -10.01 -3.56
CA MET A 10 3.90 -10.34 -2.56
C MET A 10 3.67 -9.59 -1.24
N GLN A 11 3.30 -8.31 -1.29
CA GLN A 11 2.97 -7.55 -0.07
C GLN A 11 1.76 -8.15 0.66
N SER A 12 0.69 -8.49 -0.08
CA SER A 12 -0.49 -9.15 0.49
C SER A 12 -0.13 -10.49 1.13
N ASP A 13 0.69 -11.29 0.44
CA ASP A 13 1.12 -12.61 0.89
C ASP A 13 2.05 -12.55 2.12
N VAL A 14 2.92 -11.55 2.20
CA VAL A 14 3.81 -11.37 3.36
C VAL A 14 3.03 -10.88 4.58
N LEU A 15 2.09 -9.94 4.38
CA LEU A 15 1.30 -9.36 5.47
C LEU A 15 0.14 -10.27 5.93
N GLY A 16 -0.34 -11.17 5.06
CA GLY A 16 -1.56 -11.93 5.32
C GLY A 16 -2.80 -11.04 5.38
N LYS A 17 -2.79 -9.92 4.65
CA LYS A 17 -3.86 -8.90 4.64
C LYS A 17 -4.21 -8.54 3.21
N LYS A 18 -5.46 -8.10 3.01
CA LYS A 18 -5.89 -7.55 1.72
C LYS A 18 -5.14 -6.25 1.46
N ILE A 19 -4.65 -6.08 0.24
CA ILE A 19 -4.05 -4.84 -0.25
C ILE A 19 -5.01 -4.23 -1.26
N ILE A 20 -5.36 -2.96 -1.06
CA ILE A 20 -6.28 -2.21 -1.91
C ILE A 20 -5.46 -1.12 -2.60
N CYS A 21 -5.32 -1.23 -3.92
CA CYS A 21 -4.61 -0.26 -4.73
C CYS A 21 -5.60 0.61 -5.50
N SER A 22 -5.51 1.93 -5.31
CA SER A 22 -6.24 2.89 -6.15
C SER A 22 -5.79 2.76 -7.62
N LYS A 23 -6.73 2.94 -8.57
CA LYS A 23 -6.39 3.10 -9.99
C LYS A 23 -5.71 4.45 -10.28
N LEU A 24 -5.91 5.44 -9.41
CA LEU A 24 -5.19 6.70 -9.49
C LEU A 24 -3.77 6.48 -8.99
N ALA A 25 -2.79 6.46 -9.91
CA ALA A 25 -1.40 6.22 -9.56
C ALA A 25 -0.78 7.40 -8.79
N GLU A 26 -1.12 8.63 -9.17
CA GLU A 26 -0.53 9.86 -8.62
C GLU A 26 -1.41 10.46 -7.50
N THR A 27 -1.63 9.69 -6.44
CA THR A 27 -2.45 10.13 -5.30
C THR A 27 -1.86 11.33 -4.57
N THR A 28 -0.54 11.52 -4.63
CA THR A 28 0.16 12.67 -4.03
C THR A 28 -0.26 13.98 -4.70
N GLY A 29 -0.12 14.07 -6.03
CA GLY A 29 -0.52 15.27 -6.78
C GLY A 29 -2.02 15.54 -6.68
N TRP A 30 -2.83 14.48 -6.73
CA TRP A 30 -4.27 14.60 -6.53
C TRP A 30 -4.64 15.10 -5.13
N GLY A 31 -3.99 14.60 -4.08
CA GLY A 31 -4.20 15.07 -2.71
C GLY A 31 -3.85 16.54 -2.53
N ALA A 32 -2.77 17.02 -3.16
CA ALA A 32 -2.41 18.43 -3.17
C ALA A 32 -3.48 19.29 -3.88
N ALA A 33 -3.99 18.82 -5.02
CA ALA A 33 -5.06 19.51 -5.75
C ALA A 33 -6.37 19.58 -4.94
N VAL A 34 -6.76 18.48 -4.28
CA VAL A 34 -7.92 18.44 -3.39
C VAL A 34 -7.75 19.43 -2.24
N ALA A 35 -6.59 19.43 -1.58
CA ALA A 35 -6.31 20.36 -0.48
C ALA A 35 -6.39 21.83 -0.94
N ALA A 36 -5.83 22.15 -2.12
CA ALA A 36 -5.91 23.49 -2.70
C ALA A 36 -7.36 23.88 -3.03
N ALA A 37 -8.16 22.98 -3.60
CA ALA A 37 -9.56 23.24 -3.92
C ALA A 37 -10.39 23.54 -2.65
N ILE A 38 -10.19 22.76 -1.59
CA ILE A 38 -10.85 22.98 -0.29
C ILE A 38 -10.40 24.31 0.33
N GLY A 39 -9.09 24.59 0.33
CA GLY A 39 -8.55 25.85 0.87
C GLY A 39 -9.07 27.09 0.15
N ASN A 40 -9.30 27.00 -1.16
CA ASN A 40 -9.87 28.09 -1.98
C ASN A 40 -11.40 28.10 -2.01
N ARG A 41 -12.06 27.26 -1.20
CA ARG A 41 -13.53 27.14 -1.14
C ARG A 41 -14.19 26.79 -2.48
N LEU A 42 -13.45 26.13 -3.36
CA LEU A 42 -13.95 25.60 -4.63
C LEU A 42 -14.67 24.26 -4.45
N MET A 43 -14.42 23.59 -3.33
CA MET A 43 -15.02 22.31 -2.95
C MET A 43 -15.10 22.24 -1.42
N SER A 44 -16.17 21.66 -0.88
CA SER A 44 -16.30 21.37 0.55
C SER A 44 -15.72 19.98 0.90
N LEU A 45 -15.40 19.78 2.19
CA LEU A 45 -14.96 18.46 2.66
C LEU A 45 -16.09 17.42 2.54
N GLU A 46 -17.34 17.82 2.74
CA GLU A 46 -18.52 16.95 2.53
C GLU A 46 -18.69 16.56 1.07
N GLU A 47 -18.47 17.49 0.14
CA GLU A 47 -18.51 17.21 -1.31
C GLU A 47 -17.41 16.22 -1.70
N PHE A 48 -16.19 16.41 -1.19
CA PHE A 48 -15.09 15.47 -1.39
C PHE A 48 -15.40 14.08 -0.81
N SER A 49 -15.97 14.02 0.40
CA SER A 49 -16.31 12.76 1.08
C SER A 49 -17.35 11.92 0.33
N LYS A 50 -18.20 12.56 -0.48
CA LYS A 50 -19.18 11.88 -1.34
C LYS A 50 -18.58 11.36 -2.64
N HIS A 51 -17.35 11.77 -2.97
CA HIS A 51 -16.70 11.39 -4.21
C HIS A 51 -16.32 9.91 -4.17
N GLN A 52 -16.93 9.10 -5.04
CA GLN A 52 -16.56 7.71 -5.17
C GLN A 52 -15.22 7.59 -5.91
N VAL A 53 -14.22 7.08 -5.20
CA VAL A 53 -12.95 6.70 -5.83
C VAL A 53 -13.20 5.53 -6.78
N SER A 54 -12.58 5.59 -7.96
CA SER A 54 -12.61 4.53 -8.97
C SER A 54 -12.38 3.14 -8.36
N GLU A 55 -13.05 2.12 -8.91
CA GLU A 55 -12.92 0.72 -8.46
C GLU A 55 -11.45 0.30 -8.27
N PRO A 56 -11.03 -0.06 -7.05
CA PRO A 56 -9.65 -0.39 -6.77
C PRO A 56 -9.28 -1.79 -7.26
N THR A 57 -7.98 -2.02 -7.47
CA THR A 57 -7.46 -3.39 -7.60
C THR A 57 -7.23 -3.96 -6.21
N ILE A 58 -7.76 -5.16 -5.95
CA ILE A 58 -7.67 -5.82 -4.65
C ILE A 58 -6.81 -7.07 -4.78
N TYR A 59 -5.79 -7.19 -3.92
CA TYR A 59 -4.96 -8.38 -3.78
C TYR A 59 -5.31 -9.04 -2.44
N SER A 60 -5.63 -10.33 -2.49
CA SER A 60 -5.89 -11.13 -1.29
C SER A 60 -4.73 -12.09 -1.04
N PRO A 61 -4.41 -12.38 0.23
CA PRO A 61 -3.30 -13.25 0.57
C PRO A 61 -3.58 -14.67 0.09
N ARG A 62 -2.61 -15.27 -0.59
CA ARG A 62 -2.61 -16.66 -1.05
C ARG A 62 -1.81 -17.57 -0.10
N SER A 63 -0.96 -16.97 0.73
CA SER A 63 -0.14 -17.68 1.71
C SER A 63 -0.93 -18.09 2.95
N THR A 64 -0.52 -19.18 3.57
CA THR A 64 -0.96 -19.60 4.90
C THR A 64 -0.20 -18.86 6.00
N GLU A 65 -0.75 -18.86 7.22
CA GLU A 65 -0.07 -18.28 8.37
C GLU A 65 1.25 -19.00 8.70
N ALA A 66 1.29 -20.32 8.52
CA ALA A 66 2.48 -21.13 8.75
C ALA A 66 3.63 -20.74 7.82
N GLU A 67 3.34 -20.58 6.53
CA GLU A 67 4.32 -20.11 5.53
C GLU A 67 4.83 -18.72 5.86
N ARG A 68 3.94 -17.78 6.19
CA ARG A 68 4.33 -16.42 6.61
C ARG A 68 5.25 -16.42 7.82
N LYS A 69 4.93 -17.22 8.85
CA LYS A 69 5.77 -17.35 10.06
C LYS A 69 7.16 -17.89 9.74
N LYS A 70 7.23 -18.91 8.88
CA LYS A 70 8.50 -19.52 8.43
C LYS A 70 9.36 -18.50 7.69
N GLU A 71 8.81 -17.80 6.70
CA GLU A 71 9.56 -16.83 5.91
C GLU A 71 9.93 -15.58 6.72
N MET A 72 9.06 -15.11 7.62
CA MET A 72 9.39 -14.03 8.55
C MET A 72 10.56 -14.37 9.47
N LYS A 73 10.67 -15.62 9.93
CA LYS A 73 11.83 -16.10 10.71
C LYS A 73 13.11 -16.01 9.87
N ARG A 74 13.08 -16.46 8.62
CA ARG A 74 14.24 -16.40 7.70
C ARG A 74 14.63 -14.96 7.36
N TRP A 75 13.66 -14.09 7.14
CA TRP A 75 13.89 -12.67 6.92
C TRP A 75 14.61 -12.01 8.10
N LYS A 76 14.14 -12.24 9.34
CA LYS A 76 14.78 -11.71 10.55
C LYS A 76 16.23 -12.20 10.70
N GLU A 77 16.46 -13.46 10.37
CA GLU A 77 17.80 -14.05 10.34
C GLU A 77 18.72 -13.41 9.29
N ALA A 78 18.19 -13.08 8.10
CA ALA A 78 18.92 -12.34 7.08
C ALA A 78 19.24 -10.91 7.53
N VAL A 79 18.27 -10.19 8.08
CA VAL A 79 18.47 -8.84 8.64
C VAL A 79 19.54 -8.85 9.73
N LYS A 80 19.57 -9.86 10.61
CA LYS A 80 20.60 -9.99 11.64
C LYS A 80 22.01 -10.09 11.04
N ARG A 81 22.17 -10.85 9.95
CA ARG A 81 23.46 -11.02 9.26
C ARG A 81 23.91 -9.76 8.50
N ALA A 82 22.96 -8.94 8.04
CA ALA A 82 23.26 -7.70 7.33
C ALA A 82 23.64 -6.53 8.25
N ARG A 83 23.52 -6.68 9.57
CA ARG A 83 23.92 -5.65 10.56
C ARG A 83 25.43 -5.66 10.78
N ASN A 84 25.95 -4.52 11.25
CA ASN A 84 27.36 -4.34 11.64
C ASN A 84 28.37 -4.71 10.53
N TRP A 85 28.03 -4.42 9.27
CA TRP A 85 28.89 -4.77 8.14
C TRP A 85 30.22 -4.00 8.08
N ALA A 86 30.24 -2.75 8.55
CA ALA A 86 31.40 -1.86 8.48
C ALA A 86 31.85 -1.35 9.86
N VAL A 87 31.51 -2.07 10.94
CA VAL A 87 31.90 -1.75 12.31
C VAL A 87 33.18 -2.50 12.66
#